data_AF-A0AAV5F092-F1
#
_entry.id   AF-A0AAV5F092-F1
#
_cell.length_a   1.000
_cell.length_b   1.000
_cell.length_c   1.000
_cell.angle_alpha   90.00
_cell.angle_beta   90.00
_cell.angle_gamma   90.00
#
_symmetry.space_group_name_H-M   'P 1'
#
loop_
_entity.id
_entity.type
_entity.pdbx_description
1 polymer ?
#
loop_
_entity_poly.entity_id
_entity_poly.type
_entity_poly.pdbx_seq_one_letter_code
_entity_poly.pdbx_strand_id
1 'polypeptide(L)'
;MGISKVTGIAATALLFTSVSLWEIGLRIATVPVLATCLVAWIVTFAFHTAINLPWILGKNSVGRFPIWSVILFDPFLMLARSYAIVKRFMRKEFVYDQIAEGLYLGGWPFLLKHLPPGGPSVIDCTCELPRSSFVPKDEYLCLATWDTRAPATHQIELATRHGRSAYIMCAILVAMGIAEN
;
A
#
# COMPACT_ATOMS: atom_id res chain seq x y z
N MET A 1 4.93 12.26 -5.69
CA MET A 1 6.02 11.63 -4.91
C MET A 1 5.50 10.29 -4.39
N GLY A 2 6.23 9.19 -4.60
CA GLY A 2 5.87 7.89 -4.04
C GLY A 2 6.05 7.87 -2.52
N ILE A 3 5.29 7.00 -1.84
CA ILE A 3 5.29 6.87 -0.37
C ILE A 3 6.72 6.65 0.18
N SER A 4 7.58 6.00 -0.59
CA SER A 4 8.98 5.70 -0.23
C SER A 4 9.91 6.91 -0.03
N LYS A 5 9.75 7.98 -0.82
CA LYS A 5 10.55 9.20 -0.63
C LYS A 5 10.14 9.92 0.65
N VAL A 6 8.83 9.88 0.95
CA VAL A 6 8.27 10.46 2.17
C VAL A 6 8.75 9.68 3.39
N THR A 7 8.80 8.34 3.32
CA THR A 7 9.29 7.52 4.43
C THR A 7 10.79 7.68 4.68
N GLY A 8 11.61 7.85 3.65
CA GLY A 8 13.04 8.11 3.83
C GLY A 8 13.31 9.43 4.57
N ILE A 9 12.61 10.51 4.20
CA ILE A 9 12.71 11.82 4.88
C ILE A 9 12.21 11.71 6.33
N ALA A 10 11.08 11.02 6.54
CA ALA A 10 10.53 10.78 7.87
C ALA A 10 11.49 9.97 8.76
N ALA A 11 12.17 8.94 8.21
CA ALA A 11 13.16 8.16 8.95
C ALA A 11 14.31 9.04 9.45
N THR A 12 14.85 9.89 8.59
CA THR A 12 15.92 10.82 8.96
C THR A 12 15.48 11.81 10.04
N ALA A 13 14.28 12.38 9.92
CA ALA A 13 13.73 13.29 10.93
C ALA A 13 13.49 12.60 12.29
N LEU A 14 13.02 11.35 12.28
CA LEU A 14 12.84 10.54 13.48
C LEU A 14 14.17 10.21 14.14
N LEU A 15 15.22 9.95 13.35
CA LEU A 15 16.57 9.73 13.88
C LEU A 15 17.09 10.95 14.63
N PHE A 16 17.03 12.14 14.01
CA PHE A 16 17.44 13.39 14.67
C PHE A 16 16.65 13.63 15.96
N THR A 17 15.33 13.43 15.89
CA THR A 17 14.44 13.56 17.06
C THR A 17 14.84 12.58 18.17
N SER A 18 15.19 11.34 17.83
CA SER A 18 15.60 10.34 18.81
C SER A 18 16.89 10.73 19.54
N VAL A 19 17.87 11.28 18.81
CA VAL A 19 19.13 11.78 19.39
C VAL A 19 18.85 12.98 20.29
N SER A 20 18.05 13.95 19.85
CA SER A 20 17.68 15.09 20.68
C SER A 20 16.93 14.70 21.96
N LEU A 21 16.00 13.73 21.88
CA LEU A 21 15.29 13.20 23.06
C LEU A 21 16.23 12.51 24.05
N TRP A 22 17.26 11.82 23.53
CA TRP A 22 18.27 11.18 24.35
C TRP A 22 19.10 12.20 25.13
N GLU A 23 19.55 13.28 24.47
CA GLU A 23 20.31 14.38 25.09
C GLU A 23 19.50 15.11 26.17
N ILE A 24 18.18 15.25 25.99
CA ILE A 24 17.27 15.88 26.96
C ILE A 24 16.94 14.94 28.14
N GLY A 25 17.41 13.69 28.11
CA GLY A 25 17.24 12.71 29.18
C GLY A 25 15.92 11.93 29.12
N LEU A 26 15.12 12.08 28.07
CA LEU A 26 13.82 11.41 27.85
C LEU A 26 13.99 10.00 27.25
N ARG A 27 14.82 9.16 27.88
CA ARG A 27 15.26 7.86 27.35
C ARG A 27 14.11 6.89 27.02
N ILE A 28 13.04 6.91 27.82
CA ILE A 28 11.86 6.04 27.60
C ILE A 28 11.15 6.40 26.29
N ALA A 29 11.08 7.69 25.94
CA ALA A 29 10.48 8.15 24.69
C ALA A 29 11.40 7.92 23.48
N THR A 30 12.72 7.88 23.67
CA THR A 30 13.69 7.59 22.61
C THR A 30 13.53 6.20 22.01
N VAL A 31 13.27 5.18 22.83
CA VAL A 31 13.17 3.77 22.39
C VAL A 31 12.12 3.55 21.29
N PRO A 32 10.84 3.95 21.44
CA PRO A 32 9.83 3.77 20.38
C PRO A 32 10.10 4.62 19.14
N VAL A 33 10.69 5.81 19.29
CA VAL A 33 11.07 6.68 18.16
C VAL A 33 12.18 6.04 17.34
N LEU A 34 13.20 5.49 18.00
CA LEU A 34 14.30 4.77 17.36
C LEU A 34 13.81 3.49 16.67
N ALA A 35 12.94 2.72 17.32
CA ALA A 35 12.32 1.54 16.72
C ALA A 35 11.56 1.89 15.43
N THR A 36 10.78 2.96 15.46
CA THR A 36 10.04 3.46 14.27
C THR A 36 11.02 3.90 13.16
N CYS A 37 12.13 4.55 13.53
CA CYS A 37 13.18 4.92 12.58
C CYS A 37 13.80 3.69 11.90
N LEU A 38 14.15 2.65 12.67
CA LEU A 38 14.72 1.41 12.12
C LEU A 38 13.74 0.73 11.15
N VAL A 39 12.46 0.66 11.51
CA VAL A 39 11.40 0.11 10.65
C VAL A 39 11.29 0.92 9.35
N ALA A 40 11.27 2.25 9.43
CA ALA A 40 11.20 3.11 8.25
C ALA A 40 12.42 2.92 7.33
N TRP A 41 13.61 2.70 7.91
CA TRP A 41 14.83 2.43 7.16
C TRP A 41 14.79 1.06 6.46
N ILE A 42 14.35 0.01 7.17
CA ILE A 42 14.14 -1.34 6.61
C ILE A 42 13.17 -1.29 5.42
N VAL A 43 12.04 -0.60 5.58
CA VAL A 43 11.05 -0.45 4.51
C VAL A 43 11.63 0.32 3.33
N THR A 44 12.38 1.40 3.57
CA THR A 44 13.03 2.18 2.51
C THR A 44 14.06 1.35 1.75
N PHE A 45 14.83 0.51 2.46
CA PHE A 45 15.80 -0.39 1.85
C PHE A 45 15.11 -1.49 1.02
N ALA A 46 14.06 -2.11 1.56
CA ALA A 46 13.25 -3.12 0.84
C ALA A 46 12.54 -2.53 -0.40
N PHE A 47 12.18 -1.26 -0.35
CA PHE A 47 11.64 -0.49 -1.46
C PHE A 47 12.68 -0.18 -2.54
N HIS A 48 13.98 -0.20 -2.26
CA HIS A 48 15.01 0.24 -3.21
C HIS A 48 14.95 -0.56 -4.54
N THR A 49 15.21 0.10 -5.67
CA THR A 49 15.04 -0.47 -7.03
C THR A 49 15.80 -1.78 -7.21
N ALA A 50 17.04 -1.83 -6.74
CA ALA A 50 17.91 -3.00 -6.80
C ALA A 50 17.46 -4.18 -5.92
N ILE A 51 16.64 -3.95 -4.90
CA ILE A 51 16.30 -4.95 -3.88
C ILE A 51 14.87 -5.47 -4.08
N ASN A 52 13.90 -4.57 -4.16
CA ASN A 52 12.51 -4.87 -4.51
C ASN A 52 11.88 -6.06 -3.75
N LEU A 53 11.71 -5.95 -2.43
CA LEU A 53 11.17 -7.03 -1.61
C LEU A 53 9.77 -6.69 -1.06
N PRO A 54 8.70 -6.70 -1.89
CA PRO A 54 7.34 -6.34 -1.45
C PRO A 54 6.75 -7.32 -0.43
N TRP A 55 7.29 -8.54 -0.35
CA TRP A 55 6.87 -9.56 0.60
C TRP A 55 7.34 -9.30 2.04
N ILE A 56 8.23 -8.32 2.28
CA ILE A 56 8.76 -8.02 3.63
C ILE A 56 7.66 -7.68 4.64
N LEU A 57 6.57 -7.08 4.16
CA LEU A 57 5.41 -6.74 4.99
C LEU A 57 4.57 -7.98 5.32
N GLY A 58 4.83 -9.14 4.73
CA GLY A 58 4.15 -10.39 5.06
C GLY A 58 2.67 -10.41 4.66
N LYS A 59 2.25 -9.60 3.68
CA LYS A 59 0.86 -9.61 3.20
C LYS A 59 0.55 -10.97 2.57
N ASN A 60 -0.41 -11.69 3.14
CA ASN A 60 -0.81 -13.00 2.64
C ASN A 60 -1.68 -12.87 1.37
N SER A 61 -1.90 -13.99 0.67
CA SER A 61 -2.78 -14.07 -0.51
C SER A 61 -4.21 -13.54 -0.26
N VAL A 62 -4.70 -13.67 0.97
CA VAL A 62 -6.02 -13.18 1.41
C VAL A 62 -6.03 -11.67 1.74
N GLY A 63 -4.89 -11.00 1.59
CA GLY A 63 -4.72 -9.56 1.79
C GLY A 63 -4.67 -9.13 3.26
N ARG A 64 -4.28 -10.04 4.16
CA ARG A 64 -4.13 -9.75 5.59
C ARG A 64 -2.68 -9.81 6.01
N PHE A 65 -2.36 -9.04 7.05
CA PHE A 65 -1.04 -9.04 7.68
C PHE A 65 -1.03 -9.99 8.89
N PRO A 66 0.02 -10.79 9.07
CA PRO A 66 0.22 -11.58 10.28
C PRO A 66 0.54 -10.67 11.47
N ILE A 67 0.29 -11.18 12.69
CA ILE A 67 0.44 -10.40 13.94
C ILE A 67 1.86 -9.82 14.08
N TRP A 68 2.89 -10.58 13.72
CA TRP A 68 4.28 -10.10 13.80
C TRP A 68 4.52 -8.89 12.88
N SER A 69 3.92 -8.88 11.70
CA SER A 69 4.06 -7.78 10.74
C SER A 69 3.32 -6.54 11.23
N VAL A 70 2.13 -6.73 11.83
CA VAL A 70 1.44 -5.62 12.49
C VAL A 70 2.33 -5.05 13.60
N ILE A 71 2.81 -5.86 14.55
CA ILE A 71 3.63 -5.34 15.65
C ILE A 71 4.88 -4.57 15.15
N LEU A 72 5.54 -5.05 14.10
CA LEU A 72 6.76 -4.43 13.58
C LEU A 72 6.51 -3.24 12.65
N PHE A 73 5.56 -3.36 11.73
CA PHE A 73 5.35 -2.41 10.63
C PHE A 73 4.10 -1.54 10.79
N ASP A 74 3.31 -1.68 11.86
CA ASP A 74 2.05 -0.91 12.02
C ASP A 74 2.22 0.61 11.87
N PRO A 75 3.26 1.28 12.42
CA PRO A 75 3.44 2.71 12.19
C PRO A 75 3.53 3.08 10.70
N PHE A 76 4.22 2.25 9.90
CA PHE A 76 4.31 2.43 8.45
C PHE A 76 2.99 2.08 7.74
N LEU A 77 2.35 0.96 8.11
CA LEU A 77 1.08 0.53 7.52
C LEU A 77 -0.05 1.52 7.80
N MET A 78 -0.08 2.10 9.01
CA MET A 78 -1.00 3.17 9.39
C MET A 78 -0.76 4.43 8.56
N LEU A 79 0.50 4.81 8.34
CA LEU A 79 0.86 5.94 7.49
C LEU A 79 0.45 5.73 6.03
N ALA A 80 0.63 4.52 5.49
CA ALA A 80 0.19 4.19 4.13
C ALA A 80 -1.34 4.28 4.01
N ARG A 81 -2.09 3.77 4.99
CA ARG A 81 -3.57 3.86 5.04
C ARG A 81 -4.05 5.31 5.15
N SER A 82 -3.46 6.09 6.05
CA SER A 82 -3.84 7.49 6.25
C SER A 82 -3.51 8.31 5.00
N TYR A 83 -2.35 8.08 4.38
CA TYR A 83 -1.98 8.71 3.11
C TYR A 83 -3.00 8.41 2.01
N ALA A 84 -3.44 7.16 1.86
CA ALA A 84 -4.45 6.78 0.87
C ALA A 84 -5.80 7.50 1.10
N ILE A 85 -6.23 7.62 2.36
CA ILE A 85 -7.46 8.33 2.74
C ILE A 85 -7.34 9.83 2.48
N VAL A 86 -6.25 10.45 2.94
CA VAL A 86 -6.00 11.90 2.80
C VAL A 86 -5.85 12.28 1.33
N LYS A 87 -5.07 11.51 0.55
CA LYS A 87 -4.90 11.74 -0.89
C LYS A 87 -6.26 11.73 -1.60
N ARG A 88 -7.13 10.77 -1.28
CA ARG A 88 -8.49 10.72 -1.84
C ARG A 88 -9.31 11.95 -1.46
N PHE A 89 -9.27 12.36 -0.20
CA PHE A 89 -10.03 13.52 0.27
C PHE A 89 -9.57 14.81 -0.41
N MET A 90 -8.25 15.00 -0.58
CA MET A 90 -7.69 16.20 -1.20
C MET A 90 -7.95 16.27 -2.71
N ARG A 91 -7.88 15.13 -3.41
CA ARG A 91 -7.92 15.14 -4.88
C ARG A 91 -9.31 15.15 -5.49
N LYS A 92 -10.37 14.86 -4.71
CA LYS A 92 -11.75 14.72 -5.22
C LYS A 92 -11.85 13.82 -6.47
N GLU A 93 -10.91 12.88 -6.63
CA GLU A 93 -10.87 11.95 -7.76
C GLU A 93 -12.07 11.00 -7.66
N PHE A 94 -12.56 10.53 -8.82
CA PHE A 94 -13.53 9.44 -8.86
C PHE A 94 -12.95 8.23 -8.13
N VAL A 95 -13.83 7.50 -7.42
CA VAL A 95 -13.39 6.38 -6.59
C VAL A 95 -12.81 5.25 -7.44
N TYR A 96 -13.38 5.10 -8.63
CA TYR A 96 -12.98 4.19 -9.67
C TYR A 96 -13.41 4.75 -11.03
N ASP A 97 -12.68 4.38 -12.07
CA ASP A 97 -12.98 4.67 -13.47
C ASP A 97 -13.11 3.36 -14.23
N GLN A 98 -14.06 3.30 -15.16
CA GLN A 98 -14.21 2.13 -16.02
C GLN A 98 -13.32 2.30 -17.26
N ILE A 99 -12.32 1.43 -17.39
CA ILE A 99 -11.37 1.48 -18.52
C ILE A 99 -11.88 0.66 -19.70
N ALA A 100 -12.51 -0.48 -19.42
CA ALA A 100 -13.12 -1.33 -20.42
C ALA A 100 -14.41 -1.96 -19.87
N GLU A 101 -15.17 -2.64 -20.72
CA GLU A 101 -16.37 -3.35 -20.30
C GLU A 101 -16.04 -4.36 -19.19
N GLY A 102 -16.64 -4.18 -18.01
CA GLY A 102 -16.37 -5.01 -16.82
C GLY A 102 -14.99 -4.80 -16.17
N LEU A 103 -14.18 -3.83 -16.62
CA LEU A 103 -12.86 -3.54 -16.05
C LEU A 103 -12.82 -2.13 -15.44
N TYR A 104 -12.56 -2.09 -14.14
CA TYR A 104 -12.51 -0.87 -13.35
C TYR A 104 -11.12 -0.69 -12.76
N LEU A 105 -10.61 0.54 -12.77
CA LEU A 105 -9.37 0.94 -12.11
C LEU A 105 -9.72 1.91 -10.97
N GLY A 106 -9.15 1.69 -9.80
CA GLY A 106 -9.37 2.60 -8.69
C GLY A 106 -8.39 2.43 -7.54
N GLY A 107 -8.55 3.29 -6.54
CA GLY A 107 -7.74 3.24 -5.33
C GLY A 107 -8.23 2.19 -4.32
N TRP A 108 -7.59 2.12 -3.16
CA TRP A 108 -8.01 1.21 -2.09
C TRP A 108 -9.46 1.45 -1.64
N PRO A 109 -10.36 0.46 -1.69
CA PRO A 109 -11.76 0.67 -1.34
C PRO A 109 -11.95 0.62 0.19
N PHE A 110 -12.08 1.78 0.84
CA PHE A 110 -12.33 1.82 2.30
C PHE A 110 -13.78 1.48 2.70
N LEU A 111 -14.76 1.65 1.80
CA LEU A 111 -16.19 1.48 2.04
C LEU A 111 -16.79 0.66 0.90
N LEU A 112 -17.90 -0.04 1.13
CA LEU A 112 -18.57 -0.84 0.10
C LEU A 112 -18.98 0.00 -1.12
N LYS A 113 -19.40 1.26 -0.89
CA LYS A 113 -19.71 2.23 -1.96
C LYS A 113 -18.54 2.58 -2.87
N HIS A 114 -17.31 2.20 -2.48
CA HIS A 114 -16.11 2.41 -3.28
C HIS A 114 -15.86 1.28 -4.28
N LEU A 115 -16.63 0.18 -4.21
CA LEU A 115 -16.59 -0.85 -5.24
C LEU A 115 -17.56 -0.51 -6.37
N PRO A 116 -17.21 -0.91 -7.61
CA PRO A 116 -18.15 -0.90 -8.72
C PRO A 116 -19.39 -1.73 -8.41
N PRO A 117 -20.55 -1.39 -9.00
CA PRO A 117 -21.74 -2.22 -8.91
C PRO A 117 -21.50 -3.60 -9.54
N GLY A 118 -22.19 -4.63 -9.05
CA GLY A 118 -22.13 -5.98 -9.62
C GLY A 118 -21.13 -6.94 -8.94
N GLY A 119 -20.46 -6.52 -7.85
CA GLY A 119 -19.58 -7.40 -7.08
C GLY A 119 -18.37 -7.90 -7.86
N PRO A 120 -17.50 -7.00 -8.34
CA PRO A 120 -16.34 -7.39 -9.15
C PRO A 120 -15.26 -8.06 -8.30
N SER A 121 -14.47 -8.93 -8.94
CA SER A 121 -13.26 -9.49 -8.34
C SER A 121 -12.20 -8.39 -8.17
N VAL A 122 -11.58 -8.31 -7.00
CA VAL A 122 -10.58 -7.30 -6.64
C VAL A 122 -9.18 -7.83 -6.86
N ILE A 123 -8.42 -7.21 -7.76
CA ILE A 123 -7.00 -7.44 -7.97
C ILE A 123 -6.24 -6.34 -7.22
N ASP A 124 -5.54 -6.71 -6.16
CA ASP A 124 -4.83 -5.77 -5.30
C ASP A 124 -3.33 -5.75 -5.62
N CYS A 125 -2.88 -4.65 -6.22
CA CYS A 125 -1.50 -4.40 -6.61
C CYS A 125 -0.74 -3.57 -5.55
N THR A 126 -1.10 -3.68 -4.27
CA THR A 126 -0.41 -3.00 -3.17
C THR A 126 0.14 -4.02 -2.18
N CYS A 127 1.32 -3.78 -1.62
CA CYS A 127 1.84 -4.60 -0.52
C CYS A 127 1.52 -3.98 0.86
N GLU A 128 1.13 -2.71 0.90
CA GLU A 128 0.99 -1.90 2.12
C GLU A 128 -0.45 -1.85 2.66
N LEU A 129 -1.45 -2.00 1.80
CA LEU A 129 -2.86 -1.83 2.19
C LEU A 129 -3.54 -3.19 2.39
N PRO A 130 -4.34 -3.38 3.46
CA PRO A 130 -5.03 -4.65 3.69
C PRO A 130 -6.30 -4.77 2.83
N ARG A 131 -6.74 -6.00 2.57
CA ARG A 131 -8.06 -6.28 2.01
C ARG A 131 -9.16 -5.75 2.93
N SER A 132 -10.13 -5.07 2.33
CA SER A 132 -11.33 -4.63 3.04
C SER A 132 -12.27 -5.80 3.34
N SER A 133 -12.85 -5.83 4.54
CA SER A 133 -13.61 -6.97 5.04
C SER A 133 -14.81 -7.37 4.17
N PHE A 134 -15.42 -6.40 3.48
CA PHE A 134 -16.56 -6.59 2.60
C PHE A 134 -16.25 -7.25 1.25
N VAL A 135 -14.97 -7.35 0.86
CA VAL A 135 -14.56 -8.08 -0.35
C VAL A 135 -14.49 -9.57 0.00
N PRO A 136 -15.22 -10.49 -0.66
CA PRO A 136 -15.09 -11.92 -0.40
C PRO A 136 -13.66 -12.43 -0.61
N LYS A 137 -13.26 -13.50 0.09
CA LYS A 137 -11.91 -14.06 -0.05
C LYS A 137 -11.67 -14.66 -1.44
N ASP A 138 -12.71 -15.28 -1.99
CA ASP A 138 -12.65 -15.98 -3.29
C ASP A 138 -12.64 -15.01 -4.48
N GLU A 139 -13.00 -13.75 -4.23
CA GLU A 139 -13.00 -12.66 -5.21
C GLU A 139 -11.79 -11.73 -5.05
N TYR A 140 -10.80 -12.10 -4.24
CA TYR A 140 -9.64 -11.26 -3.97
C TYR A 140 -8.32 -11.92 -4.39
N LEU A 141 -7.58 -11.23 -5.26
CA LEU A 141 -6.25 -11.62 -5.70
C LEU A 141 -5.22 -10.60 -5.25
N CYS A 142 -4.28 -11.03 -4.40
CA CYS A 142 -3.15 -10.19 -3.98
C CYS A 142 -1.96 -10.34 -4.95
N LEU A 143 -1.61 -9.26 -5.64
CA LEU A 143 -0.38 -9.10 -6.42
C LEU A 143 0.51 -8.08 -5.72
N ALA A 144 1.10 -8.48 -4.58
CA ALA A 144 1.81 -7.56 -3.70
C ALA A 144 2.97 -6.85 -4.42
N THR A 145 2.81 -5.56 -4.69
CA THR A 145 3.83 -4.69 -5.28
C THR A 145 3.93 -3.38 -4.52
N TRP A 146 5.13 -2.82 -4.50
CA TRP A 146 5.36 -1.49 -3.94
C TRP A 146 4.62 -0.42 -4.74
N ASP A 147 4.18 0.62 -4.04
CA ASP A 147 3.80 1.89 -4.64
C ASP A 147 4.87 2.34 -5.66
N THR A 148 4.51 2.84 -6.86
CA THR A 148 5.44 3.12 -7.98
C THR A 148 5.99 1.93 -8.75
N ARG A 149 5.49 0.72 -8.53
CA ARG A 149 5.86 -0.46 -9.34
C ARG A 149 4.63 -1.14 -9.92
N ALA A 150 4.85 -1.86 -11.01
CA ALA A 150 3.85 -2.71 -11.63
C ALA A 150 4.10 -4.18 -11.25
N PRO A 151 3.04 -5.01 -11.21
CA PRO A 151 3.18 -6.47 -11.15
C PRO A 151 3.98 -7.01 -12.33
N ALA A 152 4.58 -8.18 -12.16
CA ALA A 152 5.26 -8.86 -13.26
C ALA A 152 4.25 -9.33 -14.33
N THR A 153 4.71 -9.49 -15.57
CA THR A 153 3.86 -9.87 -16.72
C THR A 153 3.04 -11.14 -16.46
N HIS A 154 3.67 -12.19 -15.92
CA HIS A 154 2.98 -13.44 -15.55
C HIS A 154 1.89 -13.23 -14.48
N GLN A 155 2.05 -12.25 -13.58
CA GLN A 155 1.04 -11.91 -12.58
C GLN A 155 -0.14 -11.17 -13.20
N ILE A 156 0.11 -10.34 -14.21
CA ILE A 156 -0.94 -9.68 -15.01
C ILE A 156 -1.75 -10.73 -15.76
N GLU A 157 -1.09 -11.71 -16.39
CA GLU A 157 -1.76 -12.83 -17.06
C GLU A 157 -2.59 -13.70 -16.09
N LEU A 158 -2.14 -13.88 -14.85
CA LEU A 158 -2.93 -14.53 -13.81
C LEU A 158 -4.17 -13.69 -13.46
N ALA A 159 -4.00 -12.38 -13.36
CA ALA A 159 -5.06 -11.44 -12.99
C ALA A 159 -6.20 -11.43 -14.03
N THR A 160 -5.87 -11.46 -15.32
CA THR A 160 -6.87 -11.51 -16.40
C THR A 160 -7.70 -12.79 -16.40
N ARG A 161 -7.19 -13.87 -15.80
CA ARG A 161 -7.91 -15.15 -15.68
C ARG A 161 -8.73 -15.29 -14.40
N HIS A 162 -8.58 -14.38 -13.44
CA HIS A 162 -9.14 -14.53 -12.10
C HIS A 162 -10.64 -14.20 -11.99
N GLY A 163 -11.23 -13.46 -12.94
CA GLY A 163 -12.66 -13.11 -12.87
C GLY A 163 -13.24 -12.58 -14.18
N ARG A 164 -14.59 -12.54 -14.26
CA ARG A 164 -15.35 -12.02 -15.42
C ARG A 164 -15.45 -10.49 -15.47
N SER A 165 -15.40 -9.83 -14.30
CA SER A 165 -15.31 -8.39 -14.16
C SER A 165 -14.32 -8.08 -13.04
N ALA A 166 -13.40 -7.17 -13.29
CA ALA A 166 -12.22 -6.97 -12.47
C ALA A 166 -12.12 -5.51 -11.98
N TYR A 167 -11.91 -5.35 -10.68
CA TYR A 167 -11.54 -4.11 -10.04
C TYR A 167 -10.06 -4.14 -9.71
N ILE A 168 -9.26 -3.42 -10.49
CA ILE A 168 -7.83 -3.26 -10.24
C ILE A 168 -7.65 -2.18 -9.19
N MET A 169 -7.28 -2.62 -8.00
CA MET A 169 -6.85 -1.76 -6.91
C MET A 169 -5.36 -1.47 -7.09
N CYS A 170 -5.02 -0.24 -7.44
CA CYS A 170 -3.65 0.21 -7.52
C CYS A 170 -3.53 1.63 -6.95
N ALA A 171 -2.51 1.88 -6.12
CA ALA A 171 -2.25 3.22 -5.62
C ALA A 171 -1.61 4.15 -6.68
N ILE A 172 -0.97 3.60 -7.72
CA ILE A 172 -0.12 4.35 -8.68
C ILE A 172 -0.28 4.01 -10.18
N LEU A 173 -1.18 3.14 -10.63
CA LEU A 173 -1.46 3.07 -12.09
C LEU A 173 -2.06 4.39 -12.64
N VAL A 174 -2.75 5.16 -11.79
CA VAL A 174 -3.29 6.49 -12.13
C VAL A 174 -2.21 7.58 -12.18
N ALA A 175 -1.04 7.37 -11.57
CA ALA A 175 -0.01 8.42 -11.47
C ALA A 175 0.99 8.46 -12.64
N MET A 176 0.98 7.49 -13.56
CA MET A 176 1.89 7.46 -14.72
C MET A 176 1.26 7.87 -16.05
N GLY A 177 -0.03 8.24 -16.11
CA GLY A 177 -0.64 8.67 -17.38
C GLY A 177 -0.64 7.62 -18.48
N ILE A 178 -0.42 6.34 -18.15
CA ILE A 178 -0.38 5.22 -19.13
C ILE A 178 -1.80 4.76 -19.54
N ALA A 179 -2.83 5.36 -18.95
CA ALA A 179 -4.24 5.10 -19.30
C ALA A 179 -4.82 6.16 -20.25
N GLU A 180 -4.01 7.09 -20.77
CA GLU A 180 -4.41 7.95 -21.90
C GLU A 180 -3.83 7.35 -23.18
N ASN A 181 -4.69 6.64 -23.93
CA ASN A 181 -4.62 6.53 -25.38
C ASN A 181 -5.92 7.08 -25.94
#